data_AF-A0A165K7B4-F1
#
_entry.id   AF-A0A165K7B4-F1
#
_cell.length_a   1.000
_cell.length_b   1.000
_cell.length_c   1.000
_cell.angle_alpha   90.00
_cell.angle_beta   90.00
_cell.angle_gamma   90.00
#
_symmetry.space_group_name_H-M   'P 1'
#
loop_
_entity.id
_entity.type
_entity.pdbx_description
1 polymer ?
#
loop_
_entity_poly.entity_id
_entity_poly.type
_entity_poly.pdbx_seq_one_letter_code
_entity_poly.pdbx_strand_id
1 'polypeptide(L)'
;MPPFPSASAAPTYLSGHMADVVLSEFRPTRIKPDALRCVNVLLDELLWSVIKSARSVNTDKLKSDGVLRVIPAALGKEAVLEAEMELREYWKTSGESRDAYRDMKENPVAFPIAQAFDVLRLKCEANSSLGQAEEEDNIAVEKAEQRLYQTREAPPIEAFAPASLYLTAILEHVCGHIMSCVSRVVARDSSKTSASISDLYAALCEDQALYSMAKGMNGEYLVSPPLNLS
;
A
#
# COMPACT_ATOMS: atom_id res chain seq x y z
N MET A 1 -3.41 23.47 -5.55
CA MET A 1 -4.36 22.35 -5.66
C MET A 1 -3.72 21.31 -6.58
N PRO A 2 -3.07 20.26 -6.05
CA PRO A 2 -2.65 19.16 -6.92
C PRO A 2 -3.91 18.40 -7.36
N PRO A 3 -3.95 17.85 -8.58
CA PRO A 3 -5.09 17.07 -9.02
C PRO A 3 -5.04 15.72 -8.29
N PHE A 4 -6.00 15.47 -7.40
CA PHE A 4 -6.37 14.09 -7.12
C PHE A 4 -6.82 13.48 -8.47
N PRO A 5 -6.25 12.35 -8.91
CA PRO A 5 -6.84 11.63 -10.03
C PRO A 5 -8.30 11.31 -9.70
N SER A 6 -9.14 11.38 -10.73
CA SER A 6 -10.61 11.29 -10.72
C SER A 6 -11.18 10.39 -9.63
N ALA A 7 -12.24 10.86 -8.96
CA ALA A 7 -13.00 10.21 -7.88
C ALA A 7 -13.02 8.66 -7.97
N SER A 8 -11.96 8.04 -7.46
CA SER A 8 -11.88 6.61 -7.21
C SER A 8 -12.66 6.33 -5.93
N ALA A 9 -13.24 5.14 -5.81
CA ALA A 9 -13.80 4.65 -4.56
C ALA A 9 -12.76 4.77 -3.43
N ALA A 10 -13.18 4.74 -2.16
CA ALA A 10 -12.23 4.69 -1.06
C ALA A 10 -11.33 3.44 -1.20
N PRO A 11 -10.02 3.51 -0.88
CA PRO A 11 -9.13 2.37 -1.03
C PRO A 11 -9.54 1.18 -0.15
N THR A 12 -9.32 -0.03 -0.63
CA THR A 12 -9.82 -1.30 -0.03
C THR A 12 -8.76 -2.39 0.12
N TYR A 13 -7.51 -2.02 0.36
CA TYR A 13 -6.40 -2.97 0.62
C TYR A 13 -6.65 -3.91 1.81
N LEU A 14 -7.31 -3.43 2.86
CA LEU A 14 -7.68 -4.17 4.07
C LEU A 14 -9.21 -4.16 4.23
N SER A 15 -9.82 -5.34 4.25
CA SER A 15 -11.24 -5.51 4.56
C SER A 15 -11.50 -5.45 6.06
N GLY A 16 -12.73 -5.09 6.46
CA GLY A 16 -13.11 -5.08 7.87
C GLY A 16 -13.04 -6.47 8.51
N HIS A 17 -13.37 -7.52 7.75
CA HIS A 17 -13.26 -8.89 8.24
C HIS A 17 -11.82 -9.27 8.56
N MET A 18 -10.89 -9.03 7.63
CA MET A 18 -9.48 -9.36 7.83
C MET A 18 -8.84 -8.50 8.93
N ALA A 19 -9.25 -7.23 9.04
CA ALA A 19 -8.83 -6.38 10.15
C ALA A 19 -9.25 -6.96 11.50
N ASP A 20 -10.49 -7.42 11.64
CA ASP A 20 -10.98 -8.06 12.86
C ASP A 20 -10.23 -9.37 13.16
N VAL A 21 -9.91 -10.17 12.14
CA VAL A 21 -9.12 -11.40 12.28
C VAL A 21 -7.72 -11.09 12.83
N VAL A 22 -7.01 -10.14 12.21
CA VAL A 22 -5.63 -9.78 12.62
C VAL A 22 -5.61 -9.12 14.01
N LEU A 23 -6.58 -8.25 14.32
CA LEU A 23 -6.67 -7.65 15.66
C LEU A 23 -7.01 -8.68 16.75
N SER A 24 -7.69 -9.76 16.36
CA SER A 24 -8.21 -10.74 17.31
C SER A 24 -7.22 -11.84 17.70
N GLU A 25 -5.96 -11.78 17.24
CA GLU A 25 -4.91 -12.77 17.54
C GLU A 25 -4.77 -13.03 19.05
N PHE A 26 -4.82 -11.96 19.87
CA PHE A 26 -4.69 -12.07 21.33
C PHE A 26 -6.04 -12.06 22.06
N ARG A 27 -7.04 -11.34 21.52
CA ARG A 27 -8.38 -11.23 22.12
C ARG A 27 -9.39 -10.71 21.09
N PRO A 28 -10.68 -11.09 21.18
CA PRO A 28 -11.71 -10.59 20.27
C PRO A 28 -11.75 -9.05 20.24
N THR A 29 -11.35 -8.48 19.10
CA THR A 29 -11.23 -7.03 18.90
C THR A 29 -11.70 -6.69 17.50
N ARG A 30 -12.63 -5.73 17.39
CA ARG A 30 -13.11 -5.24 16.09
C ARG A 30 -12.56 -3.89 15.72
N ILE A 31 -12.24 -3.66 14.46
CA ILE A 31 -11.86 -2.34 13.98
C ILE A 31 -13.09 -1.44 13.81
N LYS A 32 -13.01 -0.17 14.21
CA LYS A 32 -14.06 0.80 13.88
C LYS A 32 -13.96 1.24 12.41
N PRO A 33 -15.08 1.52 11.73
CA PRO A 33 -15.07 1.88 10.30
C PRO A 33 -14.17 3.05 9.94
N ASP A 34 -14.13 4.10 10.76
CA ASP A 34 -13.27 5.27 10.48
C ASP A 34 -11.78 4.94 10.66
N ALA A 35 -11.43 4.08 11.62
CA ALA A 35 -10.06 3.61 11.78
C ALA A 35 -9.62 2.74 10.59
N LEU A 36 -10.50 1.84 10.12
CA LEU A 36 -10.27 1.03 8.93
C LEU A 36 -10.05 1.90 7.68
N ARG A 37 -10.89 2.94 7.50
CA ARG A 37 -10.72 3.91 6.41
C ARG A 37 -9.36 4.60 6.48
N CYS A 38 -8.93 5.03 7.68
CA CYS A 38 -7.63 5.66 7.88
C CYS A 38 -6.46 4.72 7.54
N VAL A 39 -6.55 3.43 7.90
CA VAL A 39 -5.52 2.44 7.51
C VAL A 39 -5.42 2.34 6.00
N ASN A 40 -6.56 2.15 5.30
CA ASN A 40 -6.55 2.04 3.84
C ASN A 40 -6.05 3.30 3.14
N VAL A 41 -6.41 4.50 3.62
CA VAL A 41 -5.87 5.77 3.09
C VAL A 41 -4.37 5.88 3.32
N LEU A 42 -3.87 5.47 4.49
CA LEU A 42 -2.43 5.47 4.78
C LEU A 42 -1.66 4.53 3.84
N LEU A 43 -2.23 3.36 3.52
CA LEU A 43 -1.64 2.42 2.55
C LEU A 43 -1.66 2.98 1.13
N ASP A 44 -2.71 3.70 0.74
CA ASP A 44 -2.81 4.37 -0.57
C ASP A 44 -1.74 5.46 -0.72
N GLU A 45 -1.55 6.27 0.32
CA GLU A 45 -0.50 7.30 0.37
C GLU A 45 0.92 6.71 0.35
N LEU A 46 1.10 5.54 0.98
CA LEU A 46 2.35 4.79 0.92
C LEU A 46 2.64 4.30 -0.50
N LEU A 47 1.66 3.69 -1.17
CA LEU A 47 1.77 3.25 -2.55
C LEU A 47 2.14 4.40 -3.47
N TRP A 48 1.42 5.53 -3.36
CA TRP A 48 1.70 6.74 -4.12
C TRP A 48 3.12 7.24 -3.88
N SER A 49 3.55 7.30 -2.63
CA SER A 49 4.88 7.77 -2.25
C SER A 49 6.00 6.89 -2.82
N VAL A 50 5.83 5.56 -2.78
CA VAL A 50 6.80 4.61 -3.36
C VAL A 50 6.90 4.79 -4.87
N ILE A 51 5.77 4.84 -5.59
CA ILE A 51 5.76 5.00 -7.05
C ILE A 51 6.31 6.37 -7.46
N LYS A 52 5.92 7.44 -6.77
CA LYS A 52 6.41 8.80 -7.02
C LYS A 52 7.92 8.91 -6.80
N SER A 53 8.45 8.17 -5.83
CA SER A 53 9.87 8.14 -5.50
C SER A 53 10.67 7.32 -6.53
N ALA A 54 10.18 6.14 -6.91
CA ALA A 54 10.84 5.26 -7.88
C ALA A 54 10.74 5.75 -9.33
N ARG A 55 9.59 6.34 -9.71
CA ARG A 55 9.24 6.77 -11.08
C ARG A 55 9.46 5.66 -12.11
N SER A 56 9.05 4.45 -11.75
CA SER A 56 9.34 3.20 -12.46
C SER A 56 8.41 2.10 -11.97
N VAL A 57 8.06 1.16 -12.84
CA VAL A 57 7.42 -0.13 -12.44
C VAL A 57 8.42 -1.29 -12.38
N ASN A 58 9.66 -1.10 -12.81
CA ASN A 58 10.72 -2.09 -12.60
C ASN A 58 10.94 -2.35 -11.09
N THR A 59 10.94 -3.62 -10.68
CA THR A 59 10.97 -4.04 -9.27
C THR A 59 12.30 -3.72 -8.56
N ASP A 60 13.43 -3.68 -9.28
CA ASP A 60 14.71 -3.25 -8.71
C ASP A 60 14.70 -1.76 -8.36
N LYS A 61 14.02 -0.96 -9.18
CA LYS A 61 13.81 0.47 -8.97
C LYS A 61 12.76 0.76 -7.91
N LEU A 62 11.65 0.03 -7.89
CA LEU A 62 10.67 0.07 -6.79
C LEU A 62 11.34 -0.23 -5.46
N LYS A 63 12.24 -1.22 -5.40
CA LYS A 63 13.03 -1.52 -4.21
C LYS A 63 13.97 -0.39 -3.80
N SER A 64 14.90 -0.03 -4.69
CA SER A 64 16.04 0.84 -4.35
C SER A 64 15.67 2.32 -4.26
N ASP A 65 14.88 2.81 -5.21
CA ASP A 65 14.53 4.22 -5.36
C ASP A 65 13.14 4.53 -4.76
N GLY A 66 12.30 3.51 -4.51
CA GLY A 66 10.98 3.62 -3.89
C GLY A 66 10.97 3.20 -2.41
N VAL A 67 10.81 1.90 -2.16
CA VAL A 67 10.59 1.30 -0.83
C VAL A 67 11.69 1.67 0.16
N LEU A 68 12.96 1.45 -0.17
CA LEU A 68 14.07 1.73 0.75
C LEU A 68 14.35 3.22 0.94
N ARG A 69 13.71 4.09 0.15
CA ARG A 69 13.75 5.56 0.32
C ARG A 69 12.57 6.08 1.14
N VAL A 70 11.40 5.47 0.99
CA VAL A 70 10.14 5.91 1.63
C VAL A 70 9.92 5.26 2.99
N ILE A 71 10.24 3.97 3.12
CA ILE A 71 10.00 3.18 4.33
C ILE A 71 11.29 3.11 5.15
N PRO A 72 11.25 3.37 6.48
CA PRO A 72 12.40 3.24 7.34
C PRO A 72 13.05 1.86 7.28
N ALA A 73 14.38 1.82 7.37
CA ALA A 73 15.17 0.65 7.00
C ALA A 73 14.83 -0.66 7.75
N ALA A 74 14.35 -0.59 9.01
CA ALA A 74 13.94 -1.79 9.75
C ALA A 74 12.73 -2.46 9.07
N LEU A 75 11.63 -1.70 8.92
CA LEU A 75 10.39 -2.16 8.30
C LEU A 75 10.55 -2.41 6.79
N GLY A 76 11.28 -1.53 6.10
CA GLY A 76 11.46 -1.62 4.65
C GLY A 76 12.24 -2.86 4.21
N LYS A 77 13.23 -3.31 4.98
CA LYS A 77 14.00 -4.53 4.63
C LYS A 77 13.18 -5.79 4.79
N GLU A 78 12.38 -5.88 5.85
CA GLU A 78 11.49 -7.03 6.09
C GLU A 78 10.41 -7.10 5.02
N ALA A 79 9.76 -5.97 4.69
CA ALA A 79 8.82 -5.88 3.58
C ALA A 79 9.43 -6.33 2.25
N VAL A 80 10.65 -5.89 1.95
CA VAL A 80 11.38 -6.29 0.72
C VAL A 80 11.64 -7.81 0.70
N LEU A 81 11.90 -8.45 1.84
CA LEU A 81 12.12 -9.90 1.87
C LEU A 81 10.83 -10.65 1.48
N GLU A 82 9.68 -10.26 2.04
CA GLU A 82 8.38 -10.83 1.68
C GLU A 82 8.09 -10.62 0.18
N ALA A 83 8.29 -9.39 -0.32
CA ALA A 83 8.04 -9.07 -1.72
C ALA A 83 8.96 -9.81 -2.71
N GLU A 84 10.22 -10.07 -2.33
CA GLU A 84 11.14 -10.88 -3.15
C GLU A 84 10.78 -12.38 -3.11
N MET A 85 10.11 -12.86 -2.05
CA MET A 85 9.57 -14.22 -1.99
C MET A 85 8.38 -14.37 -2.94
N GLU A 86 7.43 -13.44 -2.91
CA GLU A 86 6.29 -13.42 -3.84
C GLU A 86 6.73 -13.33 -5.30
N LEU A 87 7.68 -12.44 -5.61
CA LEU A 87 8.25 -12.36 -6.95
C LEU A 87 8.90 -13.66 -7.40
N ARG A 88 9.64 -14.32 -6.51
CA ARG A 88 10.27 -15.61 -6.84
C ARG A 88 9.22 -16.65 -7.22
N GLU A 89 8.10 -16.68 -6.52
CA GLU A 89 7.01 -17.60 -6.84
C GLU A 89 6.30 -17.24 -8.15
N TYR A 90 6.08 -15.95 -8.40
CA TYR A 90 5.56 -15.45 -9.68
C TYR A 90 6.43 -15.87 -10.87
N TRP A 91 7.76 -15.75 -10.78
CA TRP A 91 8.65 -16.15 -11.89
C TRP A 91 8.63 -17.66 -12.16
N LYS A 92 8.48 -18.49 -11.12
CA LYS A 92 8.36 -19.94 -11.32
C LYS A 92 7.07 -20.32 -12.03
N THR A 93 5.97 -19.62 -11.74
CA THR A 93 4.63 -19.96 -12.24
C THR A 93 4.33 -19.35 -13.60
N SER A 94 4.81 -18.13 -13.87
CA SER A 94 4.64 -17.43 -15.15
C SER A 94 5.50 -17.99 -16.29
N GLY A 95 6.65 -18.61 -15.96
CA GLY A 95 7.65 -19.02 -16.95
C GLY A 95 8.47 -17.85 -17.52
N GLU A 96 8.23 -16.63 -17.03
CA GLU A 96 9.04 -15.45 -17.32
C GLU A 96 10.25 -15.35 -16.36
N SER A 97 11.15 -14.40 -16.61
CA SER A 97 12.26 -14.11 -15.70
C SER A 97 12.39 -12.61 -15.45
N ARG A 98 13.01 -12.27 -14.31
CA ARG A 98 13.36 -10.89 -13.96
C ARG A 98 14.16 -10.18 -15.06
N ASP A 99 14.95 -10.93 -15.84
CA ASP A 99 15.75 -10.39 -16.93
C ASP A 99 14.90 -9.85 -18.09
N ALA A 100 13.65 -10.31 -18.25
CA ALA A 100 12.74 -9.83 -19.29
C ALA A 100 12.47 -8.31 -19.20
N TYR A 101 12.54 -7.75 -17.99
CA TYR A 101 12.26 -6.34 -17.72
C TYR A 101 13.51 -5.55 -17.28
N ARG A 102 14.68 -6.18 -17.26
CA ARG A 102 15.92 -5.57 -16.78
C ARG A 102 16.38 -4.39 -17.64
N ASP A 103 16.25 -4.54 -18.96
CA ASP A 103 16.66 -3.52 -19.94
C ASP A 103 15.52 -2.58 -20.34
N MET A 104 14.39 -2.65 -19.62
CA MET A 104 13.24 -1.76 -19.84
C MET A 104 13.68 -0.30 -19.61
N LYS A 105 13.66 0.48 -20.69
CA LYS A 105 14.02 1.91 -20.64
C LYS A 105 12.79 2.74 -20.29
N GLU A 106 12.64 3.01 -19.01
CA GLU A 106 11.71 4.04 -18.53
C GLU A 106 12.41 5.39 -18.49
N ASN A 107 11.70 6.46 -18.86
CA ASN A 107 12.19 7.83 -18.69
C ASN A 107 11.69 8.38 -17.35
N PRO A 108 12.54 8.49 -16.31
CA PRO A 108 12.07 8.91 -14.98
C PRO A 108 11.49 10.32 -14.98
N VAL A 109 11.91 11.20 -15.89
CA VAL A 109 11.41 12.58 -15.99
C VAL A 109 9.99 12.61 -16.51
N ALA A 110 9.67 11.75 -17.48
CA ALA A 110 8.38 11.70 -18.16
C ALA A 110 7.46 10.54 -17.71
N PHE A 111 7.90 9.76 -16.71
CA PHE A 111 7.14 8.62 -16.20
C PHE A 111 5.72 9.04 -15.76
N PRO A 112 4.67 8.37 -16.26
CA PRO A 112 3.28 8.76 -16.01
C PRO A 112 2.79 8.30 -14.63
N ILE A 113 3.27 8.97 -13.57
CA ILE A 113 3.04 8.58 -12.16
C ILE A 113 1.55 8.37 -11.87
N ALA A 114 0.67 9.30 -12.29
CA ALA A 114 -0.75 9.22 -11.97
C ALA A 114 -1.43 8.00 -12.61
N GLN A 115 -1.15 7.74 -13.89
CA GLN A 115 -1.73 6.61 -14.61
C GLN A 115 -1.14 5.28 -14.14
N ALA A 116 0.16 5.24 -13.83
CA ALA A 116 0.78 4.06 -13.25
C ALA A 116 0.22 3.77 -11.85
N PHE A 117 -0.02 4.79 -11.03
CA PHE A 117 -0.68 4.67 -9.74
C PHE A 117 -2.10 4.12 -9.87
N ASP A 118 -2.91 4.63 -10.80
CA ASP A 118 -4.28 4.13 -10.99
C ASP A 118 -4.31 2.62 -11.29
N VAL A 119 -3.40 2.14 -12.15
CA VAL A 119 -3.29 0.70 -12.47
C VAL A 119 -2.77 -0.09 -11.27
N LEU A 120 -1.68 0.37 -10.64
CA LEU A 120 -1.06 -0.36 -9.52
C LEU A 120 -1.95 -0.41 -8.29
N ARG A 121 -2.69 0.65 -8.00
CA ARG A 121 -3.68 0.69 -6.91
C ARG A 121 -4.72 -0.41 -7.08
N LEU A 122 -5.39 -0.45 -8.23
CA LEU A 122 -6.45 -1.43 -8.49
C LEU A 122 -5.90 -2.86 -8.49
N LYS A 123 -4.73 -3.09 -9.09
CA LYS A 123 -4.08 -4.40 -9.04
C LYS A 123 -3.67 -4.78 -7.61
N CYS A 124 -3.19 -3.83 -6.80
CA CYS A 124 -2.81 -4.12 -5.43
C CYS A 124 -4.02 -4.44 -4.54
N GLU A 125 -5.14 -3.74 -4.72
CA GLU A 125 -6.42 -4.04 -4.08
C GLU A 125 -6.91 -5.44 -4.48
N ALA A 126 -6.91 -5.76 -5.78
CA ALA A 126 -7.33 -7.08 -6.30
C ALA A 126 -6.42 -8.23 -5.86
N ASN A 127 -5.12 -7.98 -5.72
CA ASN A 127 -4.14 -8.99 -5.31
C ASN A 127 -4.06 -9.17 -3.77
N SER A 128 -4.61 -8.24 -2.99
CA SER A 128 -4.47 -8.26 -1.52
C SER A 128 -5.24 -9.42 -0.89
N SER A 129 -4.53 -10.28 -0.17
CA SER A 129 -5.10 -11.33 0.70
C SER A 129 -5.80 -10.75 1.93
N LEU A 130 -5.50 -9.49 2.28
CA LEU A 130 -6.17 -8.75 3.35
C LEU A 130 -7.45 -8.05 2.87
N GLY A 131 -7.58 -7.88 1.55
CA GLY A 131 -8.70 -7.23 0.90
C GLY A 131 -9.89 -8.17 0.68
N GLN A 132 -10.84 -7.69 -0.13
CA GLN A 132 -11.94 -8.48 -0.67
C GLN A 132 -12.08 -8.11 -2.14
N ALA A 133 -11.40 -8.84 -3.01
CA ALA A 133 -11.48 -8.64 -4.45
C ALA A 133 -12.86 -9.07 -4.97
N GLU A 134 -13.48 -8.23 -5.79
CA GLU A 134 -14.75 -8.47 -6.48
C GLU A 134 -14.53 -8.55 -8.00
N GLU A 135 -15.50 -9.09 -8.75
CA GLU A 135 -15.39 -9.22 -10.21
C GLU A 135 -15.33 -7.85 -10.91
N GLU A 136 -16.03 -6.86 -10.35
CA GLU A 136 -16.01 -5.47 -10.78
C GLU A 136 -14.60 -4.86 -10.75
N ASP A 137 -13.71 -5.35 -9.88
CA ASP A 137 -12.33 -4.87 -9.77
C ASP A 137 -11.53 -5.21 -11.04
N ASN A 138 -11.75 -6.39 -11.63
CA ASN A 138 -11.10 -6.80 -12.87
C ASN A 138 -11.46 -5.84 -14.02
N ILE A 139 -12.74 -5.44 -14.12
CA ILE A 139 -13.21 -4.47 -15.13
C ILE A 139 -12.58 -3.09 -14.90
N ALA A 140 -12.41 -2.67 -13.64
CA ALA A 140 -11.76 -1.41 -13.31
C ALA A 140 -10.28 -1.41 -13.70
N VAL A 141 -9.56 -2.52 -13.43
CA VAL A 141 -8.17 -2.73 -13.84
C VAL A 141 -8.03 -2.60 -15.36
N GLU A 142 -8.83 -3.35 -16.14
CA GLU A 142 -8.77 -3.30 -17.61
C GLU A 142 -8.97 -1.88 -18.15
N LYS A 143 -9.92 -1.12 -17.59
CA LYS A 143 -10.16 0.29 -17.98
C LYS A 143 -8.97 1.19 -17.63
N ALA A 144 -8.33 0.97 -16.49
CA ALA A 144 -7.14 1.74 -16.10
C ALA A 144 -5.95 1.42 -17.02
N GLU A 145 -5.75 0.14 -17.37
CA GLU A 145 -4.72 -0.30 -18.32
C GLU A 145 -4.94 0.30 -19.71
N GLN A 146 -6.19 0.35 -20.20
CA GLN A 146 -6.51 1.02 -21.47
C GLN A 146 -6.17 2.51 -21.46
N ARG A 147 -6.42 3.22 -20.35
CA ARG A 147 -6.03 4.63 -20.19
C ARG A 147 -4.51 4.79 -20.15
N LEU A 148 -3.81 3.89 -19.48
CA LEU A 148 -2.35 3.88 -19.43
C LEU A 148 -1.76 3.64 -20.82
N TYR A 149 -2.30 2.71 -21.60
CA TYR A 149 -1.84 2.41 -22.97
C TYR A 149 -1.90 3.63 -23.90
N GLN A 150 -2.84 4.55 -23.66
CA GLN A 150 -2.97 5.80 -24.41
C GLN A 150 -1.98 6.90 -23.95
N THR A 151 -1.23 6.65 -22.88
CA THR A 151 -0.32 7.61 -22.27
C THR A 151 1.07 7.51 -22.88
N ARG A 152 1.66 8.67 -23.22
CA ARG A 152 3.02 8.74 -23.74
C ARG A 152 4.02 8.30 -22.67
N GLU A 153 5.07 7.57 -23.07
CA GLU A 153 6.10 7.02 -22.15
C GLU A 153 5.54 6.03 -21.12
N ALA A 154 4.36 5.44 -21.38
CA ALA A 154 3.83 4.36 -20.55
C ALA A 154 4.74 3.12 -20.63
N PRO A 155 5.07 2.49 -19.48
CA PRO A 155 5.75 1.21 -19.48
C PRO A 155 4.89 0.12 -20.15
N PRO A 156 5.51 -0.98 -20.62
CA PRO A 156 4.79 -2.17 -21.07
C PRO A 156 3.82 -2.67 -20.01
N ILE A 157 2.63 -3.10 -20.43
CA ILE A 157 1.57 -3.48 -19.49
C ILE A 157 1.94 -4.74 -18.70
N GLU A 158 2.74 -5.61 -19.31
CA GLU A 158 3.24 -6.87 -18.74
C GLU A 158 4.13 -6.61 -17.52
N ALA A 159 4.82 -5.46 -17.48
CA ALA A 159 5.66 -5.07 -16.35
C ALA A 159 4.85 -4.72 -15.08
N PHE A 160 3.53 -4.50 -15.19
CA PHE A 160 2.67 -4.17 -14.06
C PHE A 160 2.30 -5.39 -13.21
N ALA A 161 2.28 -6.60 -13.76
CA ALA A 161 1.97 -7.81 -13.01
C ALA A 161 3.01 -8.13 -11.90
N PRO A 162 4.33 -8.23 -12.19
CA PRO A 162 5.33 -8.40 -11.14
C PRO A 162 5.41 -7.17 -10.23
N ALA A 163 5.23 -5.95 -10.75
CA ALA A 163 5.23 -4.74 -9.95
C ALA A 163 4.09 -4.71 -8.92
N SER A 164 2.88 -5.10 -9.32
CA SER A 164 1.73 -5.10 -8.42
C SER A 164 1.85 -6.17 -7.35
N LEU A 165 2.31 -7.39 -7.68
CA LEU A 165 2.57 -8.43 -6.68
C LEU A 165 3.63 -7.98 -5.66
N TYR A 166 4.73 -7.41 -6.15
CA TYR A 166 5.77 -6.86 -5.30
C TYR A 166 5.20 -5.78 -4.36
N LEU A 167 4.46 -4.82 -4.88
CA LEU A 167 3.88 -3.73 -4.09
C LEU A 167 2.77 -4.22 -3.13
N THR A 168 1.96 -5.20 -3.52
CA THR A 168 0.97 -5.83 -2.62
C THR A 168 1.66 -6.42 -1.41
N ALA A 169 2.72 -7.22 -1.59
CA ALA A 169 3.46 -7.79 -0.47
C ALA A 169 4.06 -6.72 0.46
N ILE A 170 4.56 -5.60 -0.09
CA ILE A 170 5.02 -4.46 0.71
C ILE A 170 3.86 -3.87 1.53
N LEU A 171 2.72 -3.61 0.90
CA LEU A 171 1.55 -3.02 1.56
C LEU A 171 0.99 -3.93 2.64
N GLU A 172 0.90 -5.24 2.39
CA GLU A 172 0.43 -6.23 3.35
C GLU A 172 1.36 -6.35 4.56
N HIS A 173 2.68 -6.37 4.34
CA HIS A 173 3.65 -6.39 5.43
C HIS A 173 3.53 -5.15 6.33
N VAL A 174 3.45 -3.96 5.72
CA VAL A 174 3.27 -2.71 6.47
C VAL A 174 1.92 -2.67 7.18
N CYS A 175 0.85 -3.13 6.52
CA CYS A 175 -0.47 -3.26 7.11
C CYS A 175 -0.44 -4.19 8.34
N GLY A 176 0.17 -5.36 8.23
CA GLY A 176 0.35 -6.30 9.34
C GLY A 176 1.09 -5.67 10.52
N HIS A 177 2.17 -4.91 10.26
CA HIS A 177 2.90 -4.18 11.31
C HIS A 177 2.02 -3.10 11.97
N ILE A 178 1.27 -2.32 11.20
CA ILE A 178 0.30 -1.34 11.72
C ILE A 178 -0.70 -2.05 12.64
N MET A 179 -1.32 -3.13 12.16
CA MET A 179 -2.35 -3.85 12.92
C MET A 179 -1.78 -4.47 14.20
N SER A 180 -0.55 -5.01 14.15
CA SER A 180 0.15 -5.49 15.35
C SER A 180 0.36 -4.37 16.38
N CYS A 181 0.74 -3.16 15.95
CA CYS A 181 0.86 -2.00 16.82
C CYS A 181 -0.48 -1.60 17.44
N VAL A 182 -1.56 -1.58 16.64
CA VAL A 182 -2.92 -1.27 17.10
C VAL A 182 -3.39 -2.30 18.14
N SER A 183 -3.18 -3.60 17.88
CA SER A 183 -3.50 -4.67 18.82
C SER A 183 -2.82 -4.45 20.17
N ARG A 184 -1.53 -4.07 20.18
CA ARG A 184 -0.79 -3.77 21.42
C ARG A 184 -1.36 -2.57 22.18
N VAL A 185 -1.73 -1.49 21.48
CA VAL A 185 -2.33 -0.31 22.10
C VAL A 185 -3.69 -0.65 22.73
N VAL A 186 -4.54 -1.33 21.97
CA VAL A 186 -5.88 -1.73 22.41
C VAL A 186 -5.78 -2.68 23.61
N ALA A 187 -4.83 -3.62 23.60
CA ALA A 187 -4.59 -4.59 24.67
C ALA A 187 -4.34 -3.99 26.06
N ARG A 188 -3.89 -2.72 26.15
CA ARG A 188 -3.65 -2.01 27.42
C ARG A 188 -4.91 -1.79 28.25
N ASP A 189 -6.05 -1.69 27.59
CA ASP A 189 -7.35 -1.57 28.24
C ASP A 189 -8.14 -2.85 27.97
N SER A 190 -8.25 -3.70 28.99
CA SER A 190 -8.96 -4.98 28.90
C SER A 190 -10.45 -4.84 28.67
N SER A 191 -11.04 -3.66 28.93
CA SER A 191 -12.46 -3.40 28.69
C SER A 191 -12.78 -3.10 27.21
N LYS A 192 -11.77 -2.71 26.41
CA LYS A 192 -11.96 -2.37 24.99
C LYS A 192 -12.11 -3.63 24.13
N THR A 193 -13.23 -3.72 23.43
CA THR A 193 -13.48 -4.75 22.40
C THR A 193 -13.43 -4.18 20.98
N SER A 194 -13.06 -2.90 20.83
CA SER A 194 -12.91 -2.25 19.53
C SER A 194 -11.70 -1.34 19.45
N ALA A 195 -11.05 -1.32 18.28
CA ALA A 195 -9.96 -0.42 17.94
C ALA A 195 -10.51 0.85 17.29
N SER A 196 -10.28 2.00 17.90
CA SER A 196 -10.71 3.31 17.42
C SER A 196 -9.61 4.05 16.66
N ILE A 197 -9.97 5.17 16.03
CA ILE A 197 -8.99 6.05 15.37
C ILE A 197 -7.94 6.58 16.36
N SER A 198 -8.32 6.80 17.62
CA SER A 198 -7.38 7.23 18.66
C SER A 198 -6.36 6.13 18.99
N ASP A 199 -6.77 4.87 18.97
CA ASP A 199 -5.86 3.73 19.19
C ASP A 199 -4.90 3.56 17.99
N LEU A 200 -5.40 3.76 16.76
CA LEU A 200 -4.57 3.81 15.55
C LEU A 200 -3.56 4.96 15.61
N TYR A 201 -3.99 6.16 15.97
CA TYR A 201 -3.11 7.32 16.10
C TYR A 201 -2.02 7.09 17.15
N ALA A 202 -2.38 6.54 18.31
CA ALA A 202 -1.41 6.16 19.34
C ALA A 202 -0.41 5.12 18.82
N ALA A 203 -0.88 4.08 18.12
CA ALA A 203 -0.01 3.07 17.52
C ALA A 203 0.99 3.66 16.53
N LEU A 204 0.55 4.58 15.66
CA LEU A 204 1.41 5.27 14.69
C LEU A 204 2.43 6.19 15.37
N CYS A 205 2.08 6.83 16.49
CA CYS A 205 2.98 7.74 17.20
C CYS A 205 4.02 6.99 18.06
N GLU A 206 3.66 5.83 18.59
CA GLU A 206 4.52 5.05 19.49
C GLU A 206 5.54 4.19 18.74
N ASP A 207 5.24 3.80 17.49
CA ASP A 207 6.18 3.07 16.65
C ASP A 207 7.04 4.04 15.82
N GLN A 208 8.35 4.05 16.10
CA GLN A 208 9.29 4.98 15.46
C GLN A 208 9.33 4.83 13.93
N ALA A 209 9.17 3.61 13.40
CA ALA A 209 9.20 3.38 11.96
C ALA A 209 7.92 3.92 11.31
N LEU A 210 6.75 3.58 11.85
CA LEU A 210 5.47 4.09 11.34
C LEU A 210 5.36 5.60 11.44
N TYR A 211 5.80 6.20 12.56
CA TYR A 211 5.81 7.65 12.72
C TYR A 211 6.69 8.33 11.68
N SER A 212 7.93 7.83 11.49
CA SER A 212 8.89 8.42 10.54
C SER A 212 8.40 8.29 9.11
N MET A 213 7.80 7.13 8.77
CA MET A 213 7.18 6.88 7.47
C MET A 213 6.02 7.84 7.23
N ALA A 214 5.03 7.89 8.14
CA ALA A 214 3.85 8.75 8.03
C ALA A 214 4.20 10.23 7.92
N LYS A 215 5.23 10.68 8.64
CA LYS A 215 5.72 12.07 8.58
C LYS A 215 6.44 12.39 7.27
N GLY A 216 7.16 11.43 6.69
CA GLY A 216 7.90 11.60 5.43
C GLY A 216 7.00 11.64 4.19
N MET A 217 5.82 11.01 4.27
CA MET A 217 4.81 11.02 3.22
C MET A 217 4.00 12.32 3.30
N ASN A 218 4.39 13.38 2.56
CA ASN A 218 3.73 14.69 2.40
C ASN A 218 2.48 14.91 3.30
N GLY A 219 2.71 15.01 4.61
CA GLY A 219 1.64 15.00 5.60
C GLY A 219 1.02 16.37 5.76
N GLU A 220 0.10 16.76 4.88
CA GLU A 220 -0.82 17.86 5.19
C GLU A 220 -2.00 17.39 6.07
N TYR A 221 -2.25 16.07 6.20
CA TYR A 221 -3.51 15.59 6.80
C TYR A 221 -3.41 14.53 7.91
N LEU A 222 -2.26 13.88 8.15
CA LEU A 222 -2.18 12.74 9.08
C LEU A 222 -1.66 13.06 10.49
N VAL A 223 -1.14 14.28 10.72
CA VAL A 223 -0.51 14.67 12.00
C VAL A 223 -1.28 15.78 12.75
N SER A 224 -2.43 16.21 12.23
CA SER A 224 -3.25 17.22 12.89
C SER A 224 -4.23 16.53 13.86
N PRO A 225 -4.17 16.81 15.18
CA PRO A 225 -5.18 16.31 16.11
C PRO A 225 -6.57 16.84 15.72
N PRO A 226 -7.67 16.15 16.08
CA PRO A 226 -9.00 16.71 15.88
C PRO A 226 -9.07 18.03 16.66
N LEU A 227 -9.23 19.13 15.94
CA LEU A 227 -9.56 20.41 16.56
C LEU A 227 -10.85 20.20 17.33
N ASN A 228 -10.78 20.36 18.65
CA ASN A 228 -11.93 20.38 19.53
C ASN A 228 -12.98 21.32 18.94
N LEU A 229 -14.15 20.77 18.59
CA LEU A 229 -15.37 21.54 18.43
C LEU A 229 -15.84 21.91 19.85
N SER A 230 -15.50 23.13 20.26
CA SER A 230 -16.18 23.86 21.33
C SER A 230 -17.54 24.36 20.86
#